data_AF-A0AAR2KB01-F1
#
_entry.id   AF-A0AAR2KB01-F1
#
_cell.length_a   1.000
_cell.length_b   1.000
_cell.length_c   1.000
_cell.angle_alpha   90.00
_cell.angle_beta   90.00
_cell.angle_gamma   90.00
#
_symmetry.space_group_name_H-M   'P 1'
#
loop_
_entity.id
_entity.type
_entity.pdbx_description
1 polymer ?
#
loop_
_entity_poly.entity_id
_entity_poly.type
_entity_poly.pdbx_seq_one_letter_code
_entity_poly.pdbx_strand_id
1 'polypeptide(L)'
;MVNIQPVLLDILQNLLEEDLKSFQWYLSNGVEGFTHIPRAQLEKADRHDTVDKMVQSYGHNGAVEITQAILKNINQNQLAEELRTSLREEVTDKSPAASTAAQNRDSEWTTEGRLG
;
A
#
# COMPACT_ATOMS: atom_id res chain seq x y z
N MET A 1 -6.65 15.13 1.07
CA MET A 1 -5.25 14.79 1.37
C MET A 1 -5.23 13.30 1.60
N VAL A 2 -4.51 12.57 0.75
CA VAL A 2 -4.35 11.12 0.88
C VAL A 2 -3.51 10.84 2.13
N ASN A 3 -4.03 10.04 3.06
CA ASN A 3 -3.25 9.65 4.23
C ASN A 3 -2.35 8.47 3.85
N ILE A 4 -1.07 8.72 3.65
CA ILE A 4 -0.14 7.69 3.17
C ILE A 4 0.38 6.77 4.28
N GLN A 5 0.30 7.21 5.54
CA GLN A 5 0.80 6.44 6.68
C GLN A 5 0.19 5.03 6.75
N PRO A 6 -1.14 4.84 6.65
CA PRO A 6 -1.73 3.50 6.65
C PRO A 6 -1.31 2.66 5.45
N VAL A 7 -1.13 3.26 4.27
CA VAL A 7 -0.69 2.56 3.06
C VAL A 7 0.74 2.04 3.23
N LEU A 8 1.65 2.90 3.70
CA LEU A 8 3.04 2.49 3.99
C LEU A 8 3.09 1.42 5.07
N LEU A 9 2.26 1.56 6.10
CA LEU A 9 2.20 0.60 7.18
C LEU A 9 1.74 -0.78 6.69
N ASP A 10 0.71 -0.85 5.85
CA ASP A 10 0.22 -2.11 5.28
C ASP A 10 1.31 -2.83 4.48
N ILE A 11 2.03 -2.08 3.64
CA ILE A 11 3.19 -2.60 2.91
C ILE A 11 4.28 -3.13 3.85
N LEU A 12 4.63 -2.36 4.89
CA LEU A 12 5.59 -2.79 5.90
C LEU A 12 5.08 -3.98 6.74
N GLN A 13 3.77 -4.17 6.85
CA GLN A 13 3.17 -5.33 7.53
C GLN A 13 3.31 -6.62 6.72
N ASN A 14 3.27 -6.51 5.39
CA ASN A 14 3.49 -7.61 4.47
C ASN A 14 4.97 -8.00 4.30
N LEU A 15 5.91 -7.17 4.80
CA LEU A 15 7.34 -7.53 4.86
C LEU A 15 7.62 -8.52 6.00
N LEU A 16 8.43 -9.54 5.71
CA LEU A 16 8.96 -10.45 6.73
C LEU A 16 9.93 -9.69 7.67
N GLU A 17 10.23 -10.26 8.84
CA GLU A 17 11.15 -9.63 9.80
C GLU A 17 12.57 -9.42 9.22
N GLU A 18 13.04 -10.35 8.38
CA GLU A 18 14.33 -10.25 7.71
C GLU A 18 14.37 -9.10 6.69
N ASP A 19 13.27 -8.93 5.95
CA ASP A 19 13.09 -7.86 4.99
C ASP A 19 12.94 -6.52 5.68
N LEU A 20 12.21 -6.47 6.81
CA LEU A 20 12.08 -5.26 7.63
C LEU A 20 13.43 -4.82 8.20
N LYS A 21 14.26 -5.75 8.67
CA LYS A 21 15.63 -5.44 9.11
C LYS A 21 16.47 -4.88 7.97
N SER A 22 16.38 -5.48 6.78
CA SER A 22 17.08 -4.99 5.59
C SER A 22 16.58 -3.60 5.20
N PHE A 23 15.26 -3.38 5.27
CA PHE A 23 14.62 -2.10 4.98
C PHE A 23 15.12 -0.99 5.93
N GLN A 24 15.10 -1.24 7.24
CA GLN A 24 15.65 -0.31 8.24
C GLN A 24 17.16 -0.09 8.06
N TRP A 25 17.89 -1.10 7.61
CA TRP A 25 19.31 -0.96 7.29
C TRP A 25 19.53 0.02 6.12
N TYR A 26 18.71 -0.03 5.06
CA TYR A 26 18.81 0.95 3.96
C TYR A 26 18.43 2.37 4.40
N LEU A 27 17.39 2.52 5.22
CA LEU A 27 17.06 3.82 5.82
C LEU A 27 18.22 4.42 6.63
N SER A 28 18.98 3.54 7.30
CA SER A 28 20.13 3.97 8.11
C SER A 28 21.41 4.20 7.33
N ASN A 29 21.70 3.41 6.30
CA ASN A 29 22.92 3.57 5.50
C ASN A 29 22.75 4.65 4.43
N GLY A 30 21.51 5.08 4.19
CA GLY A 30 21.17 6.05 3.17
C GLY A 30 20.80 5.36 1.86
N VAL A 31 19.81 5.95 1.20
CA VAL A 31 19.42 5.62 -0.17
C VAL A 31 19.84 6.81 -1.03
N GLU A 32 20.32 6.56 -2.24
CA GLU A 32 20.75 7.62 -3.15
C GLU A 32 19.64 8.66 -3.34
N GLY A 33 19.96 9.94 -3.09
CA GLY A 33 19.00 11.04 -3.16
C GLY A 33 18.19 11.32 -1.89
N PHE A 34 18.37 10.55 -0.81
CA PHE A 34 17.64 10.74 0.46
C PHE A 34 18.58 10.97 1.64
N THR A 35 18.11 11.75 2.63
CA THR A 35 18.78 11.90 3.92
C THR A 35 18.78 10.58 4.69
N HIS A 36 19.83 10.28 5.45
CA HIS A 36 19.87 9.06 6.26
C HIS A 36 19.14 9.28 7.59
N ILE A 37 18.48 8.24 8.10
CA ILE A 37 17.91 8.24 9.45
C ILE A 37 18.93 7.58 10.39
N PRO A 38 19.24 8.16 11.56
CA PRO A 38 20.21 7.57 12.46
C PRO A 38 19.84 6.13 12.88
N ARG A 39 20.78 5.18 12.80
CA ARG A 39 20.55 3.77 13.16
C ARG A 39 19.94 3.59 14.55
N ALA A 40 20.38 4.40 15.51
CA ALA A 40 19.88 4.36 16.89
C ALA A 40 18.37 4.62 16.98
N GLN A 41 17.79 5.32 16.01
CA GLN A 41 16.37 5.56 15.94
C GLN A 41 15.61 4.37 15.32
N LEU A 42 16.26 3.51 14.54
CA LEU A 42 15.62 2.41 13.82
C LEU A 42 15.83 1.04 14.48
N GLU A 43 16.91 0.87 15.25
CA GLU A 43 17.28 -0.42 15.86
C GLU A 43 16.19 -1.02 16.79
N LYS A 44 15.34 -0.18 17.39
CA LYS A 44 14.20 -0.58 18.22
C LYS A 44 12.86 -0.11 17.67
N ALA A 45 12.83 0.36 16.42
CA ALA A 45 11.61 0.85 15.81
C ALA A 45 10.76 -0.33 15.35
N ASP A 46 9.50 -0.35 15.76
CA ASP A 46 8.52 -1.23 15.16
C ASP A 46 8.10 -0.70 13.77
N ARG A 47 7.24 -1.46 13.08
CA ARG A 47 6.72 -1.06 11.75
C ARG A 47 6.06 0.32 11.80
N HIS A 48 5.32 0.62 12.87
CA HIS A 48 4.68 1.92 13.08
C HIS A 48 5.71 3.05 13.26
N ASP A 49 6.67 2.88 14.17
CA ASP A 49 7.73 3.86 14.39
C ASP A 49 8.55 4.11 13.14
N THR A 50 8.77 3.07 12.33
CA THR A 50 9.50 3.19 11.07
C THR A 50 8.74 4.10 10.09
N VAL A 51 7.43 3.88 9.89
CA VAL A 51 6.58 4.73 9.04
C VAL A 51 6.56 6.17 9.55
N ASP A 52 6.38 6.35 10.86
CA ASP A 52 6.31 7.68 11.47
C ASP A 52 7.62 8.47 11.25
N LYS A 53 8.77 7.82 11.47
CA LYS A 53 10.10 8.42 11.23
C LYS A 53 10.33 8.76 9.76
N MET A 54 9.85 7.91 8.84
CA MET A 54 9.96 8.19 7.41
C MET A 54 9.13 9.40 7.01
N VAL A 55 7.87 9.50 7.46
CA VAL A 55 7.00 10.64 7.16
C VAL A 55 7.52 11.92 7.82
N GLN A 56 8.09 11.84 9.03
CA GLN A 56 8.73 12.98 9.67
C GLN A 56 10.00 13.44 8.96
N SER A 57 10.83 12.50 8.47
CA SER A 57 12.12 12.82 7.87
C SER A 57 12.02 13.28 6.41
N TYR A 58 11.12 12.66 5.63
CA TYR A 58 11.03 12.86 4.18
C TYR A 58 9.73 13.54 3.75
N GLY A 59 8.76 13.73 4.66
CA GLY A 59 7.42 14.15 4.31
C GLY A 59 6.61 13.03 3.65
N HIS A 60 5.39 13.35 3.21
CA HIS A 60 4.49 12.34 2.68
C HIS A 60 5.02 11.76 1.36
N ASN A 61 5.23 12.61 0.34
CA ASN A 61 5.74 12.16 -0.95
C ASN A 61 7.10 11.45 -0.83
N GLY A 62 8.05 12.02 -0.09
CA GLY A 62 9.38 11.43 0.07
C GLY A 62 9.36 10.07 0.76
N ALA A 63 8.45 9.85 1.73
CA ALA A 63 8.28 8.55 2.38
C ALA A 63 7.79 7.47 1.41
N VAL A 64 6.94 7.81 0.44
CA VAL A 64 6.51 6.88 -0.62
C VAL A 64 7.67 6.53 -1.55
N GLU A 65 8.41 7.55 -2.01
CA GLU A 65 9.50 7.36 -2.96
C GLU A 65 10.63 6.51 -2.37
N ILE A 66 11.03 6.78 -1.12
CA ILE A 66 12.08 6.00 -0.47
C ILE A 66 11.61 4.56 -0.16
N THR A 67 10.35 4.37 0.24
CA THR A 67 9.80 3.02 0.45
C THR A 67 9.89 2.21 -0.84
N GLN A 68 9.47 2.78 -1.95
CA GLN A 68 9.51 2.10 -3.24
C GLN A 68 10.95 1.77 -3.67
N ALA A 69 11.89 2.69 -3.46
CA ALA A 69 13.30 2.47 -3.79
C ALA A 69 13.90 1.32 -2.97
N ILE A 70 13.63 1.29 -1.66
CA ILE A 70 14.15 0.24 -0.77
C ILE A 70 13.53 -1.12 -1.09
N LEU A 71 12.21 -1.18 -1.32
CA LEU A 71 11.53 -2.42 -1.69
C LEU A 71 12.15 -3.05 -2.95
N LYS A 72 12.49 -2.24 -3.95
CA LYS A 72 13.21 -2.71 -5.15
C LYS A 72 14.61 -3.24 -4.82
N ASN A 73 15.34 -2.57 -3.91
CA ASN A 73 16.68 -3.01 -3.49
C ASN A 73 16.67 -4.34 -2.74
N ILE A 74 15.63 -4.62 -1.94
CA ILE A 74 15.48 -5.91 -1.23
C ILE A 74 14.74 -6.97 -2.06
N ASN A 75 14.54 -6.74 -3.36
CA ASN A 75 13.82 -7.61 -4.30
C ASN A 75 12.32 -7.82 -4.00
N GLN A 76 11.71 -6.96 -3.16
CA GLN A 76 10.28 -6.92 -2.89
C GLN A 76 9.53 -6.11 -3.96
N ASN A 77 9.74 -6.49 -5.23
CA ASN A 77 9.20 -5.77 -6.39
C ASN A 77 7.67 -5.82 -6.46
N GLN A 78 7.04 -6.89 -5.96
CA GLN A 78 5.58 -7.01 -5.92
C GLN A 78 4.97 -5.96 -4.99
N LEU A 79 5.49 -5.85 -3.75
CA LEU A 79 5.07 -4.83 -2.79
C LEU A 79 5.32 -3.41 -3.30
N ALA A 80 6.39 -3.19 -4.06
CA ALA A 80 6.69 -1.89 -4.66
C ALA A 80 5.65 -1.45 -5.71
N GLU A 81 5.08 -2.39 -6.47
CA GLU A 81 4.00 -2.14 -7.43
C GLU A 81 2.64 -2.05 -6.74
N GLU A 82 2.40 -2.83 -5.68
CA GLU A 82 1.19 -2.70 -4.83
C GLU A 82 1.11 -1.29 -4.23
N LEU A 83 2.20 -0.80 -3.62
CA LEU A 83 2.29 0.56 -3.10
C LEU A 83 1.87 1.60 -4.17
N ARG A 84 2.43 1.48 -5.38
CA ARG A 84 2.13 2.38 -6.49
C ARG A 84 0.67 2.30 -6.95
N THR A 85 0.07 1.11 -6.89
CA THR A 85 -1.32 0.88 -7.27
C THR A 85 -2.27 1.44 -6.23
N SER A 86 -2.02 1.21 -4.93
CA SER A 86 -2.82 1.78 -3.83
C SER A 86 -2.86 3.31 -3.86
N LEU A 87 -1.73 3.95 -4.18
CA LEU A 87 -1.64 5.40 -4.37
C LEU A 87 -2.39 5.91 -5.62
N ARG A 88 -2.60 5.05 -6.62
CA ARG A 88 -3.33 5.37 -7.86
C ARG A 88 -4.84 5.13 -7.72
N GLU A 89 -5.24 4.15 -6.92
CA GLU A 89 -6.64 3.73 -6.73
C GLU A 89 -7.44 4.63 -5.79
N GLU A 90 -6.80 5.47 -4.95
CA GLU A 90 -7.53 6.46 -4.13
C GLU A 90 -8.17 7.59 -4.96
N VAL A 91 -7.91 7.63 -6.27
CA VAL A 91 -8.58 8.54 -7.23
C VAL A 91 -9.86 7.91 -7.82
N THR A 92 -10.08 6.60 -7.60
CA THR A 92 -11.30 5.91 -8.02
C THR A 92 -12.06 5.46 -6.79
N ASP A 93 -13.06 6.26 -6.44
CA ASP A 93 -14.20 5.96 -5.59
C ASP A 93 -14.46 4.46 -5.39
N LYS A 94 -14.72 4.08 -4.13
CA LYS A 94 -15.22 2.76 -3.71
C LYS A 94 -16.15 2.15 -4.77
N SER A 95 -15.70 1.14 -5.50
CA SER A 95 -16.63 0.28 -6.22
C SER A 95 -16.10 -1.14 -6.36
N PRO A 96 -16.84 -2.15 -5.87
CA PRO A 96 -16.40 -3.53 -5.89
C PRO A 96 -16.59 -4.09 -7.31
N ALA A 97 -15.50 -4.38 -8.01
CA ALA A 97 -15.55 -5.24 -9.18
C ALA A 97 -15.55 -6.72 -8.75
N ALA A 98 -16.54 -7.11 -7.94
CA ALA A 98 -16.95 -8.51 -7.89
C ALA A 98 -17.81 -8.74 -9.14
N SER A 99 -17.16 -9.20 -10.21
CA SER A 99 -17.81 -9.60 -11.46
C SER A 99 -18.94 -10.58 -11.19
N THR A 100 -20.16 -10.09 -11.39
CA THR A 100 -21.39 -10.87 -11.55
C THR A 100 -21.20 -11.92 -12.63
N ALA A 101 -21.23 -13.20 -12.26
CA ALA A 101 -21.44 -14.30 -13.19
C ALA A 101 -22.14 -15.47 -12.51
N ALA A 102 -23.47 -15.36 -12.36
CA ALA A 102 -24.38 -16.51 -12.30
C ALA A 102 -25.82 -16.01 -12.51
N GLN A 103 -26.18 -15.73 -13.76
CA GLN A 103 -27.59 -15.77 -14.19
C GLN A 103 -28.03 -17.23 -14.12
N ASN A 104 -29.07 -17.55 -13.35
CA ASN A 104 -30.00 -18.67 -13.60
C ASN A 104 -31.17 -18.68 -12.61
N ARG A 105 -32.39 -18.67 -13.18
CA ARG A 105 -33.72 -19.03 -12.61
C ARG A 105 -34.34 -17.93 -11.72
N ASP A 106 -35.57 -17.45 -11.92
CA ASP A 106 -36.86 -18.10 -12.21
C ASP A 106 -37.70 -17.20 -13.17
N SER A 107 -38.36 -17.69 -14.23
CA SER A 107 -39.58 -18.50 -14.29
C SER A 107 -40.81 -17.88 -13.59
N GLU A 108 -41.81 -17.50 -14.41
CA GLU A 108 -43.20 -17.14 -14.05
C GLU A 108 -43.33 -15.80 -13.30
N TRP A 109 -44.19 -14.85 -13.66
CA TRP A 109 -45.64 -14.90 -13.51
C TRP A 109 -46.36 -14.09 -14.61
N THR A 110 -47.43 -14.70 -15.11
CA THR A 110 -48.66 -14.20 -15.73
C THR A 110 -48.84 -12.68 -15.97
N THR A 111 -49.28 -12.34 -17.19
CA THR A 111 -50.08 -11.13 -17.42
C THR A 111 -51.33 -11.50 -18.19
N GLU A 112 -52.40 -11.75 -17.45
CA GLU A 112 -53.77 -11.67 -17.95
C GLU A 112 -54.15 -10.20 -18.18
N GLY A 113 -54.65 -9.92 -19.39
CA GLY A 113 -55.75 -8.98 -19.67
C GLY A 113 -55.55 -7.47 -19.48
N ARG A 114 -55.54 -6.71 -20.59
CA ARG A 114 -56.45 -5.55 -20.78
C ARG A 114 -56.50 -5.04 -22.23
N LEU A 115 -57.64 -5.29 -22.87
CA LEU A 115 -58.47 -4.42 -23.73
C LEU A 115 -57.85 -3.20 -24.44
N GLY A 116 -58.13 -3.13 -25.75
CA GLY A 116 -58.07 -1.94 -26.60
C GLY A 116 -58.51 -2.29 -28.01
#